data_AF-A0A146LJQ3-F1
#
_entry.id   AF-A0A146LJQ3-F1
#
_cell.length_a   1.000
_cell.length_b   1.000
_cell.length_c   1.000
_cell.angle_alpha   90.00
_cell.angle_beta   90.00
_cell.angle_gamma   90.00
#
_symmetry.space_group_name_H-M   'P 1'
#
loop_
_entity.id
_entity.type
_entity.pdbx_description
1 polymer ?
#
loop_
_entity_poly.entity_id
_entity_poly.type
_entity_poly.pdbx_seq_one_letter_code
_entity_poly.pdbx_strand_id
1 'polypeptide(L)'
;LTCNQNNTACTKCQDNYFPTPVTVNGTVTDTVTCTACTTPCATCSDATTCKTCEPGYTYDSTNKTCKHDTPLPNCTAGQDNCLKCSNDNTTCVNCNDGYFPTGSTCAQCIA
;
A
#
# COMPACT_ATOMS: atom_id res chain seq x y z
N LEU A 1 23.24 7.07 -9.73
CA LEU A 1 22.61 7.68 -8.54
C LEU A 1 21.36 6.87 -8.18
N THR A 2 21.38 6.16 -7.05
CA THR A 2 20.24 5.39 -6.52
C THR A 2 19.37 6.31 -5.64
N CYS A 3 18.05 6.25 -5.78
CA CYS A 3 17.14 7.21 -5.17
C CYS A 3 16.45 6.64 -3.92
N ASN A 4 16.43 7.39 -2.80
CA ASN A 4 15.60 7.17 -1.61
C ASN A 4 14.48 8.24 -1.51
N GLN A 5 13.56 8.07 -0.54
CA GLN A 5 12.28 8.79 -0.31
C GLN A 5 12.19 10.30 -0.64
N ASN A 6 13.29 11.06 -0.70
CA ASN A 6 13.30 12.52 -0.90
C ASN A 6 14.18 13.04 -2.06
N ASN A 7 14.73 12.19 -2.93
CA ASN A 7 15.72 12.65 -3.92
C ASN A 7 15.06 13.16 -5.22
N THR A 8 15.10 14.48 -5.42
CA THR A 8 14.42 15.24 -6.49
C THR A 8 15.15 15.27 -7.83
N ALA A 9 16.30 14.58 -7.97
CA ALA A 9 17.05 14.46 -9.21
C ALA A 9 17.79 13.10 -9.30
N CYS A 10 17.04 12.03 -9.55
CA CYS A 10 17.50 10.65 -9.55
C CYS A 10 17.78 10.10 -10.94
N THR A 11 18.64 9.08 -11.08
CA THR A 11 18.79 8.37 -12.37
C THR A 11 17.96 7.09 -12.43
N LYS A 12 17.50 6.57 -11.28
CA LYS A 12 16.63 5.40 -11.15
C LYS A 12 15.91 5.40 -9.79
N CYS A 13 14.63 5.03 -9.76
CA CYS A 13 13.86 4.84 -8.52
C CYS A 13 14.03 3.43 -7.94
N GLN A 14 13.87 3.30 -6.62
CA GLN A 14 13.70 2.00 -5.95
C GLN A 14 12.30 1.43 -6.24
N ASP A 15 12.11 0.16 -5.90
CA ASP A 15 10.78 -0.44 -5.88
C ASP A 15 9.84 0.39 -4.97
N ASN A 16 8.55 0.37 -5.28
CA ASN A 16 7.49 1.21 -4.70
C ASN A 16 7.52 2.69 -5.10
N TYR A 17 8.33 3.09 -6.09
CA TYR A 17 8.37 4.47 -6.61
C TYR A 17 8.30 4.55 -8.13
N PHE A 18 7.49 5.48 -8.64
CA PHE A 18 7.37 5.83 -10.05
C PHE A 18 8.34 6.94 -10.47
N PRO A 19 9.21 6.72 -11.48
CA PRO A 19 10.08 7.76 -12.03
C PRO A 19 9.33 8.70 -12.96
N THR A 20 9.37 10.00 -12.66
CA THR A 20 8.85 11.07 -13.53
C THR A 20 10.02 11.87 -14.12
N PRO A 21 10.16 12.01 -15.45
CA PRO A 21 11.26 12.75 -16.07
C PRO A 21 11.30 14.22 -15.65
N VAL A 22 12.50 14.74 -15.39
CA VAL A 22 12.72 16.17 -15.10
C VAL A 22 13.01 16.91 -16.40
N THR A 23 12.26 17.98 -16.64
CA THR A 23 12.40 18.87 -17.80
C THR A 23 12.91 20.24 -17.35
N VAL A 24 14.01 20.70 -17.94
CA VAL A 24 14.57 22.04 -17.72
C VAL A 24 14.53 22.79 -19.03
N ASN A 25 13.85 23.94 -19.07
CA ASN A 25 13.70 24.77 -20.29
C ASN A 25 13.23 23.97 -21.51
N GLY A 26 12.30 23.02 -21.32
CA GLY A 26 11.77 22.16 -22.38
C GLY A 26 12.65 20.98 -22.79
N THR A 27 13.83 20.82 -22.18
CA THR A 27 14.73 19.68 -22.45
C THR A 27 14.60 18.63 -21.35
N VAL A 28 14.32 17.38 -21.73
CA VAL A 28 14.31 16.24 -20.80
C VAL A 28 15.74 15.93 -20.39
N THR A 29 15.96 15.81 -19.08
CA THR A 29 17.27 15.48 -18.50
C THR A 29 17.37 13.98 -18.21
N ASP A 30 18.58 13.48 -17.95
CA ASP A 30 18.79 12.10 -17.44
C ASP A 30 18.30 11.90 -15.99
N THR A 31 17.74 12.95 -15.38
CA THR A 31 17.22 12.91 -14.02
C THR A 31 15.70 12.73 -13.98
N VAL A 32 15.23 12.06 -12.94
CA VAL A 32 13.83 11.77 -12.65
C VAL A 32 13.52 12.14 -11.20
N THR A 33 12.28 12.52 -10.93
CA THR A 33 11.72 12.57 -9.57
C THR A 33 11.01 11.26 -9.26
N CYS A 34 11.16 10.73 -8.05
CA CYS A 34 10.53 9.48 -7.65
C CYS A 34 9.31 9.74 -6.77
N THR A 35 8.12 9.38 -7.27
CA THR A 35 6.85 9.52 -6.55
C THR A 35 6.45 8.17 -5.98
N ALA A 36 6.07 8.11 -4.71
CA ALA A 36 5.63 6.85 -4.09
C ALA A 36 4.41 6.27 -4.81
N CYS A 37 4.44 4.96 -5.04
CA CYS A 37 3.28 4.21 -5.48
C CYS A 37 2.28 4.08 -4.31
N THR A 38 0.99 4.06 -4.63
CA THR A 38 -0.04 3.69 -3.67
C THR A 38 0.16 2.24 -3.21
N THR A 39 0.21 2.02 -1.90
CA THR A 39 0.21 0.65 -1.34
C THR A 39 -1.06 -0.08 -1.77
N PRO A 40 -1.00 -1.34 -2.26
CA PRO A 40 0.12 -2.30 -2.20
C PRO A 40 0.81 -2.54 -3.57
N CYS A 41 1.02 -1.49 -4.38
CA CYS A 41 1.76 -1.63 -5.63
C CYS A 41 3.28 -1.77 -5.37
N ALA A 42 3.90 -2.83 -5.87
CA ALA A 42 5.37 -2.97 -5.89
C ALA A 42 6.03 -2.08 -6.95
N THR A 43 5.39 -1.95 -8.11
CA THR A 43 5.75 -0.97 -9.14
C THR A 43 4.49 -0.36 -9.72
N CYS A 44 4.56 0.87 -10.21
CA CYS A 44 3.41 1.61 -10.71
C CYS A 44 3.75 2.41 -11.99
N SER A 45 2.74 2.70 -12.82
CA SER A 45 2.87 3.59 -14.00
C SER A 45 2.65 5.06 -13.69
N ASP A 46 2.07 5.34 -12.53
CA ASP A 46 1.87 6.64 -11.91
C ASP A 46 1.60 6.39 -10.41
N ALA A 47 1.40 7.43 -9.61
CA ALA A 47 1.21 7.27 -8.16
C ALA A 47 0.03 6.34 -7.76
N THR A 48 -0.93 6.09 -8.65
CA THR A 48 -2.18 5.36 -8.36
C THR A 48 -2.37 4.07 -9.16
N THR A 49 -1.69 3.92 -10.29
CA THR A 49 -1.88 2.77 -11.21
C THR A 49 -0.76 1.74 -11.03
N CYS A 50 -1.08 0.56 -10.50
CA CYS A 50 -0.10 -0.51 -10.31
C CYS A 50 0.31 -1.18 -11.63
N LYS A 51 1.55 -1.66 -11.67
CA LYS A 51 2.09 -2.58 -12.69
C LYS A 51 2.41 -3.96 -12.11
N THR A 52 2.98 -3.98 -10.91
CA THR A 52 3.23 -5.19 -10.13
C THR A 52 2.82 -4.96 -8.70
N CYS A 53 2.58 -6.04 -7.98
CA CYS A 53 2.08 -6.03 -6.61
C CYS A 53 3.14 -6.49 -5.62
N GLU A 54 3.04 -5.99 -4.39
CA GLU A 54 3.83 -6.52 -3.28
C GLU A 54 3.49 -7.99 -3.04
N PRO A 55 4.41 -8.80 -2.47
CA PRO A 55 4.14 -10.18 -2.14
C PRO A 55 2.85 -10.33 -1.30
N GLY A 56 2.01 -11.30 -1.63
CA GLY A 56 0.69 -11.50 -1.00
C GLY A 56 -0.45 -10.74 -1.66
N TYR A 57 -0.19 -10.05 -2.78
CA TYR A 57 -1.20 -9.35 -3.58
C TYR A 57 -1.13 -9.75 -5.07
N THR A 58 -2.29 -9.90 -5.69
CA THR A 58 -2.50 -10.21 -7.10
C THR A 58 -2.93 -8.94 -7.84
N TYR A 59 -2.39 -8.77 -9.04
CA TYR A 59 -2.72 -7.66 -9.92
C TYR A 59 -4.13 -7.80 -10.51
N ASP A 60 -5.00 -6.84 -10.19
CA ASP A 60 -6.30 -6.67 -10.84
C ASP A 60 -6.11 -5.86 -12.13
N SER A 61 -6.10 -6.56 -13.26
CA SER A 61 -5.92 -5.94 -14.57
C SER A 61 -7.08 -5.05 -15.01
N THR A 62 -8.26 -5.17 -14.40
CA THR A 62 -9.44 -4.35 -14.70
C THR A 62 -9.30 -2.99 -14.02
N ASN A 63 -9.02 -3.01 -12.71
CA ASN A 63 -8.91 -1.79 -11.91
C ASN A 63 -7.50 -1.20 -11.87
N LYS A 64 -6.51 -1.92 -12.44
CA LYS A 64 -5.09 -1.57 -12.40
C LYS A 64 -4.55 -1.40 -10.97
N THR A 65 -5.09 -2.16 -10.03
CA THR A 65 -4.76 -2.13 -8.60
C THR A 65 -4.27 -3.51 -8.13
N CYS A 66 -3.76 -3.57 -6.90
CA CYS A 66 -3.33 -4.81 -6.27
C CYS A 66 -4.34 -5.23 -5.21
N LYS A 67 -4.81 -6.47 -5.30
CA LYS A 67 -5.77 -7.08 -4.38
C LYS A 67 -5.08 -8.17 -3.59
N HIS A 68 -5.35 -8.27 -2.29
CA HIS A 68 -4.74 -9.30 -1.46
C HIS A 68 -5.14 -10.70 -1.96
N ASP A 69 -4.17 -11.62 -2.03
CA ASP A 69 -4.33 -12.96 -2.63
C ASP A 69 -5.31 -13.82 -1.84
N THR A 70 -5.24 -13.73 -0.52
CA THR A 70 -6.28 -14.24 0.36
C THR A 70 -7.26 -13.11 0.64
N PRO A 71 -8.58 -13.36 0.72
CA PRO A 71 -9.43 -12.44 1.44
C PRO A 71 -8.83 -12.29 2.83
N LEU A 72 -8.42 -11.08 3.23
CA LEU A 72 -8.36 -10.77 4.66
C LEU A 72 -9.72 -11.20 5.22
N PRO A 73 -9.79 -11.89 6.37
CA PRO A 73 -11.08 -12.21 6.95
C PRO A 73 -11.85 -10.89 6.99
N ASN A 74 -13.03 -10.83 6.37
CA ASN A 74 -13.81 -9.61 6.46
C ASN A 74 -14.02 -9.36 7.95
N CYS A 75 -13.65 -8.18 8.40
CA CYS A 75 -14.00 -7.76 9.73
C CYS A 75 -15.53 -7.73 9.81
N THR A 76 -16.07 -8.50 10.75
CA THR A 76 -17.50 -8.49 11.07
C THR A 76 -17.65 -8.06 12.52
N ALA A 77 -18.37 -6.97 12.76
CA ALA A 77 -18.66 -6.53 14.12
C ALA A 77 -19.43 -7.63 14.88
N GLY A 78 -18.93 -7.99 16.06
CA GLY A 78 -19.43 -9.08 16.90
C GLY A 78 -18.71 -10.43 16.71
N GLN A 79 -17.79 -10.57 15.75
CA GLN A 79 -16.97 -11.77 15.57
C GLN A 79 -15.54 -11.56 16.07
N ASP A 80 -14.88 -12.64 16.52
CA ASP A 80 -13.46 -12.65 16.92
C ASP A 80 -13.06 -11.50 17.88
N ASN A 81 -13.95 -11.21 18.83
CA ASN A 81 -13.82 -10.13 19.82
C ASN A 81 -13.77 -8.70 19.25
N CYS A 82 -14.13 -8.51 17.98
CA CYS A 82 -14.26 -7.21 17.35
C CYS A 82 -15.62 -6.56 17.62
N LEU A 83 -15.64 -5.33 18.13
CA LEU A 83 -16.85 -4.53 18.32
C LEU A 83 -17.17 -3.61 17.15
N LYS A 84 -16.14 -3.15 16.42
CA LYS A 84 -16.31 -2.23 15.29
C LYS A 84 -15.22 -2.44 14.25
N CYS A 85 -15.64 -2.47 13.00
CA CYS A 85 -14.76 -2.55 11.84
C CYS A 85 -14.46 -1.17 11.25
N SER A 86 -13.37 -1.09 10.49
CA SER A 86 -13.05 0.02 9.59
C SER A 86 -14.10 0.13 8.49
N ASN A 87 -14.17 1.29 7.83
CA ASN A 87 -15.20 1.57 6.81
C ASN A 87 -15.13 0.63 5.59
N ASP A 88 -13.97 0.01 5.36
CA ASP A 88 -13.71 -0.95 4.29
C ASP A 88 -13.85 -2.42 4.75
N ASN A 89 -14.27 -2.66 6.00
CA ASN A 89 -14.43 -3.99 6.62
C ASN A 89 -13.16 -4.88 6.57
N THR A 90 -11.97 -4.28 6.52
CA THR A 90 -10.71 -5.05 6.50
C THR A 90 -10.07 -5.16 7.89
N THR A 91 -10.35 -4.19 8.76
CA THR A 91 -9.64 -4.04 10.04
C THR A 91 -10.63 -3.88 11.19
N CYS A 92 -10.43 -4.59 12.29
CA CYS A 92 -11.11 -4.30 13.52
C CYS A 92 -10.48 -3.08 14.19
N VAL A 93 -11.26 -2.03 14.43
CA VAL A 93 -10.77 -0.78 15.04
C VAL A 93 -11.16 -0.63 16.50
N ASN A 94 -12.06 -1.48 16.99
CA ASN A 94 -12.48 -1.49 18.39
C ASN A 94 -12.73 -2.93 18.85
N CYS A 95 -12.15 -3.31 20.00
CA CYS A 95 -12.19 -4.68 20.53
C CYS A 95 -12.91 -4.75 21.87
N ASN A 96 -13.33 -5.95 22.28
CA ASN A 96 -13.80 -6.21 23.64
C ASN A 96 -12.70 -5.92 24.68
N ASP A 97 -13.12 -5.62 25.91
CA ASP A 97 -12.21 -5.42 27.04
C ASP A 97 -11.28 -6.62 27.23
N GLY A 98 -9.99 -6.36 27.41
CA GLY A 98 -8.96 -7.40 27.51
C GLY A 98 -8.42 -7.90 26.15
N TYR A 99 -8.80 -7.27 25.03
CA TYR A 99 -8.28 -7.55 23.70
C TYR A 99 -7.76 -6.29 22.99
N PHE A 100 -6.88 -6.47 22.00
CA PHE A 100 -6.35 -5.40 21.15
C PHE A 100 -6.47 -5.74 19.65
N PRO A 101 -6.60 -4.73 18.77
CA PRO A 101 -6.72 -4.93 17.32
C PRO A 101 -5.54 -5.68 16.69
N THR A 102 -5.84 -6.72 15.90
CA THR A 102 -4.87 -7.46 15.08
C THR A 102 -5.45 -7.78 13.70
N GLY A 103 -5.37 -6.82 12.79
CA GLY A 103 -5.99 -6.96 11.46
C GLY A 103 -7.51 -7.00 11.57
N SER A 104 -8.15 -8.04 11.04
CA SER A 104 -9.61 -8.21 11.06
C SER A 104 -10.17 -8.75 12.38
N THR A 105 -9.32 -9.17 13.32
CA THR A 105 -9.70 -9.79 14.59
C THR A 105 -9.08 -9.04 15.77
N CYS A 106 -9.40 -9.47 17.00
CA CYS A 106 -8.76 -8.96 18.20
C CYS A 106 -8.02 -10.07 18.95
N ALA A 107 -6.77 -9.82 19.31
CA ALA A 107 -5.95 -10.73 20.12
C ALA A 107 -6.07 -10.39 21.61
N GLN A 108 -6.05 -11.40 22.47
CA GLN A 108 -6.15 -11.23 23.91
C GLN A 108 -4.87 -10.59 24.46
N CYS A 109 -5.00 -9.63 25.37
CA CYS A 109 -3.88 -9.09 26.12
C CYS A 109 -3.24 -10.19 26.96
N ILE A 110 -1.92 -10.35 26.87
CA ILE A 110 -1.17 -11.28 27.72
C ILE A 110 -0.90 -10.55 29.04
N ALA A 111 -1.31 -11.18 30.15
CA ALA A 111 -1.11 -10.69 31.51
C ALA A 111 0.30 -11.02 32.04
#